data_AF-A0A453IS18-F1
#
_entry.id   AF-A0A453IS18-F1
#
_cell.length_a   1.000
_cell.length_b   1.000
_cell.length_c   1.000
_cell.angle_alpha   90.00
_cell.angle_beta   90.00
_cell.angle_gamma   90.00
#
_symmetry.space_group_name_H-M   'P 1'
#
loop_
_entity.id
_entity.type
_entity.pdbx_description
1 polymer ?
#
loop_
_entity_poly.entity_id
_entity_poly.type
_entity_poly.pdbx_seq_one_letter_code
_entity_poly.pdbx_strand_id
1 'polypeptide(L)'
;MLVIICLRCSSCGRDSEASSKMEDFYELELNIKGLSNLEESLDDYLSVEALNGENQYSCESCQKRVDATRCIKLRSLPPVVNFQLKRYVFLPKTTTKKKISSSFSFPGQLDMGKRLSDPSSNYIYDLAAILIHKGSAANSGHYVAHIKDESNGHWWEFDDECVSSLGFHPFGEKPGKSSDKADQKSEGTSTEGSVANGNNSSHHEAALTSNMGEMFSSTDAYMLMYKRSSKDENGIKSNNIVEASNSSLPRHLMDEIDALNASCVNECGEYLSKKDNLLASIQERRQEVKSVITEAPATPDDDSYFWISLDWLRQWADNATPPSSIDNSPIQCEHGKVPASKVTSMKRLSAKAWEKLLSK
;
A
#
# COMPACT_ATOMS: atom_id res chain seq x y z
N MET A 1 -15.45 15.98 -15.35
CA MET A 1 -15.02 17.37 -15.63
C MET A 1 -15.17 17.61 -17.11
N LEU A 2 -15.75 18.71 -17.56
CA LEU A 2 -15.87 18.98 -19.00
C LEU A 2 -14.71 19.83 -19.50
N VAL A 3 -14.06 19.39 -20.57
CA VAL A 3 -13.00 20.14 -21.24
C VAL A 3 -13.27 20.26 -22.75
N ILE A 4 -12.60 21.20 -23.39
CA ILE A 4 -12.57 21.35 -24.84
C ILE A 4 -11.11 21.40 -25.31
N ILE A 5 -10.81 20.61 -26.34
CA ILE A 5 -9.51 20.65 -27.03
C ILE A 5 -9.58 21.70 -28.14
N CYS A 6 -8.96 22.85 -27.92
CA CYS A 6 -8.85 23.88 -28.94
C CYS A 6 -7.69 23.53 -29.87
N LEU A 7 -7.94 23.44 -31.18
CA LEU A 7 -6.94 23.14 -32.18
C LEU A 7 -7.20 24.02 -33.40
N ARG A 8 -6.33 25.01 -33.61
CA ARG A 8 -6.49 26.06 -34.61
C ARG A 8 -5.38 25.99 -35.67
N CYS A 9 -5.78 25.90 -36.93
CA CYS A 9 -4.88 25.88 -38.07
C CYS A 9 -4.24 27.25 -38.31
N SER A 10 -2.91 27.33 -38.39
CA SER A 10 -2.21 28.60 -38.64
C SER A 10 -2.33 29.08 -40.10
N SER A 11 -2.60 28.16 -41.05
CA SER A 11 -2.69 28.51 -42.46
C SER A 11 -4.06 29.06 -42.88
N CYS A 12 -5.16 28.53 -42.36
CA CYS A 12 -6.52 28.99 -42.73
C CYS A 12 -7.31 29.61 -41.57
N GLY A 13 -6.77 29.61 -40.35
CA GLY A 13 -7.39 30.22 -39.17
C GLY A 13 -8.63 29.48 -38.63
N ARG A 14 -9.04 28.37 -39.25
CA ARG A 14 -10.18 27.56 -38.81
C ARG A 14 -9.79 26.65 -37.65
N ASP A 15 -10.72 26.52 -36.72
CA ASP A 15 -10.65 25.53 -35.65
C ASP A 15 -11.08 24.15 -36.17
N SER A 16 -10.48 23.10 -35.62
CA SER A 16 -10.84 21.72 -35.95
C SER A 16 -12.20 21.33 -35.36
N GLU A 17 -12.80 20.24 -35.85
CA GLU A 17 -14.03 19.69 -35.27
C GLU A 17 -13.88 19.34 -33.77
N ALA A 18 -12.68 18.90 -33.35
CA ALA A 18 -12.38 18.61 -31.94
C ALA A 18 -12.57 19.84 -31.02
N SER A 19 -12.47 21.05 -31.56
CA SER A 19 -12.69 22.30 -30.82
C SER A 19 -14.16 22.61 -30.54
N SER A 20 -15.08 21.84 -31.14
CA SER A 20 -16.51 21.89 -30.85
C SER A 20 -16.98 20.74 -29.96
N LYS A 21 -16.15 19.72 -29.75
CA LYS A 21 -16.49 18.52 -28.96
C LYS A 21 -16.11 18.76 -27.50
N MET A 22 -17.08 18.55 -26.61
CA MET A 22 -16.82 18.48 -25.18
C MET A 22 -16.46 17.05 -24.83
N GLU A 23 -15.42 16.90 -24.02
CA GLU A 23 -14.95 15.60 -23.55
C GLU A 23 -15.00 15.55 -22.02
N ASP A 24 -15.36 14.39 -21.49
CA ASP A 24 -15.38 14.11 -20.05
C ASP A 24 -14.01 13.61 -19.59
N PHE A 25 -13.49 14.26 -18.55
CA PHE A 25 -12.26 13.86 -17.87
C PHE A 25 -12.56 13.53 -16.40
N TYR A 26 -12.01 12.42 -15.93
CA TYR A 26 -12.08 11.97 -14.54
C TYR A 26 -10.86 12.41 -13.72
N GLU A 27 -9.76 12.71 -14.39
CA GLU A 27 -8.50 13.18 -13.80
C GLU A 27 -7.72 14.07 -14.76
N LEU A 28 -6.79 14.86 -14.22
CA LEU A 28 -5.78 15.58 -14.99
C LEU A 28 -4.41 14.96 -14.77
N GLU A 29 -3.79 14.52 -15.86
CA GLU A 29 -2.44 13.98 -15.82
C GLU A 29 -1.41 15.08 -16.03
N LEU A 30 -0.79 15.54 -14.95
CA LEU A 30 0.07 16.71 -14.94
C LEU A 30 1.55 16.35 -15.14
N ASN A 31 2.22 17.11 -16.02
CA ASN A 31 3.66 17.06 -16.16
C ASN A 31 4.32 17.63 -14.91
N ILE A 32 5.39 16.98 -14.43
CA ILE A 32 6.18 17.50 -13.30
C ILE A 32 7.68 17.66 -13.62
N LYS A 33 8.10 17.22 -14.82
CA LYS A 33 9.51 17.27 -15.20
C LYS A 33 9.93 18.72 -15.42
N GLY A 34 10.75 19.25 -14.52
CA GLY A 34 11.22 20.64 -14.59
C GLY A 34 10.24 21.66 -14.00
N LEU A 35 9.15 21.19 -13.39
CA LEU A 35 8.16 22.03 -12.70
C LEU A 35 8.18 21.70 -11.21
N SER A 36 8.04 22.72 -10.36
CA SER A 36 8.28 22.62 -8.92
C SER A 36 7.01 22.50 -8.10
N ASN A 37 5.86 22.89 -8.66
CA ASN A 37 4.60 22.96 -7.94
C ASN A 37 3.37 22.71 -8.81
N LEU A 38 2.24 22.44 -8.15
CA LEU A 38 0.95 22.14 -8.78
C LEU A 38 0.44 23.26 -9.69
N GLU A 39 0.63 24.53 -9.31
CA GLU A 39 0.18 25.68 -10.08
C GLU A 39 0.94 25.77 -11.42
N GLU A 40 2.27 25.64 -11.39
CA GLU A 40 3.11 25.58 -12.60
C GLU A 40 2.71 24.44 -13.52
N SER A 41 2.46 23.25 -12.96
CA SER A 41 2.04 22.07 -13.72
C SER A 41 0.65 22.22 -14.35
N LEU A 42 -0.28 22.91 -13.68
CA LEU A 42 -1.59 23.22 -14.23
C LEU A 42 -1.50 24.25 -15.36
N ASP A 43 -0.66 25.26 -15.18
CA ASP A 43 -0.46 26.30 -16.19
C ASP A 43 0.24 25.74 -17.43
N ASP A 44 1.23 24.84 -17.28
CA ASP A 44 1.83 24.06 -18.37
C ASP A 44 0.78 23.22 -19.11
N TYR A 45 -0.05 22.48 -18.36
CA TYR A 45 -1.08 21.59 -18.93
C TYR A 45 -2.14 22.35 -19.76
N LEU A 46 -2.49 23.56 -19.35
CA LEU A 46 -3.48 24.41 -20.02
C LEU A 46 -2.87 25.37 -21.06
N SER A 47 -1.54 25.39 -21.17
CA SER A 47 -0.83 26.28 -22.09
C SER A 47 -1.12 25.92 -23.56
N VAL A 48 -0.86 26.89 -24.45
CA VAL A 48 -0.96 26.69 -25.89
C VAL A 48 0.33 26.02 -26.38
N GLU A 49 0.20 24.81 -26.94
CA GLU A 49 1.29 24.11 -27.60
C GLU A 49 1.28 24.40 -29.12
N ALA A 50 2.47 24.52 -29.69
CA ALA A 50 2.64 24.67 -31.13
C ALA A 50 2.87 23.31 -31.79
N LEU A 51 2.06 22.99 -32.79
CA LEU A 51 2.20 21.82 -33.63
C LEU A 51 2.94 22.23 -34.91
N ASN A 52 4.24 21.96 -34.99
CA ASN A 52 5.11 22.35 -36.11
C ASN A 52 6.10 21.24 -36.47
N GLY A 53 6.82 21.40 -37.59
CA GLY A 53 7.81 20.43 -38.07
C GLY A 53 7.22 19.02 -38.26
N GLU A 54 7.81 18.02 -37.65
CA GLU A 54 7.32 16.63 -37.71
C GLU A 54 5.95 16.44 -37.03
N ASN A 55 5.58 17.34 -36.12
CA ASN A 55 4.31 17.32 -35.37
C ASN A 55 3.19 18.15 -36.01
N GLN A 56 3.33 18.55 -37.28
CA GLN A 56 2.31 19.32 -37.99
C GLN A 56 0.93 18.63 -38.01
N TYR A 57 -0.11 19.43 -37.83
CA TYR A 57 -1.51 19.02 -37.87
C TYR A 57 -1.97 18.76 -39.31
N SER A 58 -2.65 17.64 -39.55
CA SER A 58 -3.30 17.35 -40.83
C SER A 58 -4.65 18.06 -40.91
N CYS A 59 -4.67 19.24 -41.54
CA CYS A 59 -5.88 20.06 -41.60
C CYS A 59 -6.82 19.60 -42.72
N GLU A 60 -8.00 19.11 -42.38
CA GLU A 60 -9.04 18.69 -43.33
C GLU A 60 -9.50 19.84 -44.25
N SER A 61 -9.48 21.05 -43.72
CA SER A 61 -9.84 22.26 -44.44
C SER A 61 -8.79 22.69 -45.48
N CYS A 62 -7.51 22.41 -45.23
CA CYS A 62 -6.40 22.72 -46.14
C CYS A 62 -5.95 21.50 -46.97
N GLN A 63 -6.43 20.30 -46.62
CA GLN A 63 -6.04 19.01 -47.21
C GLN A 63 -4.51 18.77 -47.21
N LYS A 64 -3.81 19.24 -46.17
CA LYS A 64 -2.35 19.07 -46.01
C LYS A 64 -1.91 19.23 -44.55
N ARG A 65 -0.68 18.82 -44.26
CA ARG A 65 -0.01 19.08 -42.98
C ARG A 65 0.38 20.56 -42.89
N VAL A 66 0.04 21.19 -41.77
CA VAL A 66 0.25 22.61 -41.50
C VAL A 66 0.62 22.82 -40.06
N ASP A 67 1.28 23.94 -39.80
CA ASP A 67 1.45 24.40 -38.44
C ASP A 67 0.09 24.74 -37.82
N ALA A 68 -0.07 24.43 -36.53
CA ALA A 68 -1.28 24.69 -35.78
C ALA A 68 -0.95 24.98 -34.31
N THR A 69 -1.95 25.43 -33.57
CA THR A 69 -1.88 25.59 -32.12
C THR A 69 -2.90 24.68 -31.46
N ARG A 70 -2.51 23.99 -30.38
CA ARG A 70 -3.41 23.15 -29.56
C ARG A 70 -3.42 23.65 -28.12
N CYS A 71 -4.55 23.59 -27.44
CA CYS A 71 -4.63 23.77 -25.98
C CYS A 71 -5.85 23.06 -25.41
N ILE A 72 -5.87 22.92 -24.08
CA ILE A 72 -7.01 22.37 -23.34
C ILE A 72 -7.66 23.51 -22.57
N LYS A 73 -8.99 23.60 -22.64
CA LYS A 73 -9.78 24.57 -21.90
C LYS A 73 -10.76 23.88 -20.97
N LEU A 74 -10.75 24.26 -19.70
CA LEU A 74 -11.70 23.75 -18.71
C LEU A 74 -13.05 24.48 -18.86
N ARG A 75 -14.15 23.72 -18.97
CA ARG A 75 -15.51 24.25 -19.11
C ARG A 75 -16.33 24.13 -17.84
N SER A 76 -16.23 22.99 -17.15
CA SER A 76 -16.87 22.79 -15.85
C SER A 76 -15.93 22.01 -14.94
N LEU A 77 -16.02 22.25 -13.63
CA LEU A 77 -15.22 21.54 -12.62
C LEU A 77 -16.11 20.65 -11.75
N PRO A 78 -15.70 19.39 -11.48
CA PRO A 78 -16.46 18.45 -10.65
C PRO A 78 -16.32 18.78 -9.15
N PRO A 79 -17.21 18.25 -8.28
CA PRO A 79 -17.07 18.40 -6.83
C PRO A 79 -15.76 17.83 -6.26
N VAL A 80 -15.17 16.83 -6.92
CA VAL A 80 -13.86 16.25 -6.56
C VAL A 80 -13.00 16.21 -7.81
N VAL A 81 -11.78 16.74 -7.73
CA VAL A 81 -10.80 16.78 -8.81
C VAL A 81 -9.59 15.91 -8.42
N ASN A 82 -9.18 15.06 -9.34
CA ASN A 82 -7.99 14.22 -9.21
C ASN A 82 -6.88 14.74 -10.11
N PHE A 83 -5.68 14.92 -9.55
CA PHE A 83 -4.47 15.25 -10.28
C PHE A 83 -3.50 14.07 -10.20
N GLN A 84 -3.25 13.41 -11.33
CA GLN A 84 -2.21 12.41 -11.44
C GLN A 84 -0.89 13.09 -11.78
N LEU A 85 0.13 12.94 -10.95
CA LEU A 85 1.45 13.51 -11.18
C LEU A 85 2.28 12.54 -12.03
N LYS A 86 2.66 12.93 -13.26
CA LYS A 86 3.48 12.12 -14.18
C LYS A 86 4.92 11.97 -13.69
N ARG A 87 5.10 11.22 -12.59
CA ARG A 87 6.40 10.99 -11.95
C ARG A 87 7.35 10.11 -12.75
N TYR A 88 6.92 9.50 -13.84
CA TYR A 88 7.77 8.59 -14.61
C TYR A 88 8.07 9.15 -15.99
N VAL A 89 9.35 9.31 -16.27
CA VAL A 89 9.84 9.75 -17.57
C VAL A 89 10.49 8.57 -18.27
N PHE A 90 10.14 8.37 -19.53
CA PHE A 90 10.80 7.40 -20.38
C PHE A 90 12.18 7.94 -20.81
N LEU A 91 13.22 7.12 -20.65
CA LEU A 91 14.57 7.42 -21.09
C LEU A 91 14.86 6.62 -22.37
N PRO A 92 14.81 7.24 -23.57
CA PRO A 92 14.94 6.51 -24.83
C PRO A 92 16.27 5.78 -24.97
N LYS A 93 17.36 6.36 -24.46
CA LYS A 93 18.71 5.78 -24.54
C LYS A 93 18.83 4.42 -23.84
N THR A 94 18.10 4.23 -22.75
CA THR A 94 18.15 3.00 -21.94
C THR A 94 16.87 2.18 -22.08
N THR A 95 15.87 2.68 -22.80
CA THR A 95 14.52 2.08 -22.92
C THR A 95 13.85 1.79 -21.57
N THR A 96 14.19 2.56 -20.54
CA THR A 96 13.68 2.39 -19.16
C THR A 96 12.88 3.60 -18.71
N LYS A 97 11.98 3.40 -17.73
CA LYS A 97 11.30 4.49 -17.03
C LYS A 97 12.11 4.88 -15.79
N LYS A 98 12.26 6.18 -15.56
CA LYS A 98 12.90 6.73 -14.36
C LYS A 98 11.89 7.57 -13.57
N LYS A 99 11.82 7.33 -12.26
CA LYS A 99 11.04 8.16 -11.34
C LYS A 99 11.68 9.54 -11.16
N ILE A 100 10.87 10.57 -11.20
CA ILE A 100 11.19 11.94 -10.78
C ILE A 100 11.01 11.99 -9.27
N SER A 101 12.13 11.97 -8.56
CA SER A 101 12.20 12.02 -7.09
C SER A 101 12.43 13.44 -6.56
N SER A 102 12.36 14.47 -7.42
CA SER A 102 12.41 15.86 -6.96
C SER A 102 11.19 16.18 -6.09
N SER A 103 11.41 17.01 -5.08
CA SER A 103 10.31 17.53 -4.26
C SER A 103 9.36 18.33 -5.16
N PHE A 104 8.06 18.07 -5.01
CA PHE A 104 6.99 18.74 -5.71
C PHE A 104 6.01 19.30 -4.69
N SER A 105 5.68 20.58 -4.81
CA SER A 105 4.85 21.28 -3.84
C SER A 105 3.43 21.51 -4.32
N PHE A 106 2.47 21.51 -3.40
CA PHE A 106 1.05 21.66 -3.69
C PHE A 106 0.34 22.30 -2.50
N PRO A 107 -0.63 23.21 -2.73
CA PRO A 107 -1.25 23.96 -1.66
C PRO A 107 -2.35 23.14 -0.97
N GLY A 108 -2.59 23.36 0.32
CA GLY A 108 -3.74 22.78 1.02
C GLY A 108 -5.08 23.29 0.52
N GLN A 109 -5.10 24.47 -0.11
CA GLN A 109 -6.26 25.04 -0.77
C GLN A 109 -5.88 25.54 -2.18
N LEU A 110 -6.67 25.17 -3.17
CA LEU A 110 -6.41 25.42 -4.58
C LEU A 110 -7.58 26.21 -5.20
N ASP A 111 -7.28 27.34 -5.84
CA ASP A 111 -8.26 28.08 -6.64
C ASP A 111 -8.18 27.65 -8.11
N MET A 112 -9.22 26.96 -8.57
CA MET A 112 -9.37 26.51 -9.95
C MET A 112 -10.26 27.43 -10.78
N GLY A 113 -10.94 28.41 -10.16
CA GLY A 113 -11.90 29.29 -10.83
C GLY A 113 -11.23 30.14 -11.91
N LYS A 114 -10.01 30.62 -11.65
CA LYS A 114 -9.20 31.39 -12.61
C LYS A 114 -8.81 30.61 -13.87
N ARG A 115 -8.92 29.28 -13.86
CA ARG A 115 -8.54 28.38 -14.97
C ARG A 115 -9.72 27.94 -15.84
N LEU A 116 -10.93 28.36 -15.49
CA LEU A 116 -12.12 28.14 -16.31
C LEU A 116 -12.14 29.08 -17.52
N SER A 117 -12.72 28.59 -18.61
CA SER A 117 -12.93 29.40 -19.83
C SER A 117 -13.84 30.61 -19.60
N ASP A 118 -14.77 30.47 -18.66
CA ASP A 118 -15.63 31.54 -18.17
C ASP A 118 -15.32 31.72 -16.67
N PRO A 119 -14.45 32.68 -16.31
CA PRO A 119 -14.00 32.84 -14.94
C PRO A 119 -15.17 33.24 -14.03
N SER A 120 -15.60 32.31 -13.19
CA SER A 120 -16.48 32.62 -12.07
C SER A 120 -15.67 32.65 -10.77
N SER A 121 -15.93 33.65 -9.93
CA SER A 121 -15.51 33.59 -8.53
C SER A 121 -16.23 32.41 -7.85
N ASN A 122 -15.48 31.53 -7.16
CA ASN A 122 -15.95 30.46 -6.26
C ASN A 122 -15.73 29.00 -6.70
N TYR A 123 -14.54 28.66 -7.22
CA TYR A 123 -14.09 27.26 -7.36
C TYR A 123 -12.84 27.00 -6.52
N ILE A 124 -13.02 27.12 -5.21
CA ILE A 124 -12.00 26.79 -4.21
C ILE A 124 -12.10 25.31 -3.87
N TYR A 125 -10.95 24.64 -3.81
CA TYR A 125 -10.83 23.24 -3.45
C TYR A 125 -9.88 23.06 -2.27
N ASP A 126 -10.25 22.21 -1.33
CA ASP A 126 -9.38 21.80 -0.23
C ASP A 126 -8.76 20.43 -0.54
N LEU A 127 -7.49 20.26 -0.20
CA LEU A 127 -6.80 18.98 -0.32
C LEU A 127 -7.46 17.96 0.61
N ALA A 128 -7.90 16.84 0.04
CA ALA A 128 -8.66 15.80 0.74
C ALA A 128 -7.86 14.50 0.89
N ALA A 129 -7.07 14.12 -0.12
CA ALA A 129 -6.22 12.93 -0.05
C ALA A 129 -4.97 13.05 -0.91
N ILE A 130 -3.95 12.28 -0.54
CA ILE A 130 -2.68 12.13 -1.25
C ILE A 130 -2.41 10.63 -1.40
N LEU A 131 -2.31 10.15 -2.64
CA LEU A 131 -1.80 8.82 -2.91
C LEU A 131 -0.28 8.89 -3.07
N ILE A 132 0.45 8.09 -2.32
CA ILE A 132 1.92 8.08 -2.30
C ILE A 132 2.41 6.76 -2.87
N HIS A 133 3.37 6.82 -3.77
CA HIS A 133 4.07 5.63 -4.27
C HIS A 133 5.48 5.56 -3.68
N LYS A 134 5.69 4.65 -2.73
CA LYS A 134 7.00 4.34 -2.13
C LYS A 134 7.76 3.38 -3.07
N GLY A 135 8.93 3.80 -3.55
CA GLY A 135 9.77 2.99 -4.46
C GLY A 135 10.20 3.74 -5.72
N SER A 136 11.28 3.26 -6.36
CA SER A 136 11.92 3.92 -7.51
C SER A 136 11.51 3.36 -8.88
N ALA A 137 11.02 2.12 -8.92
CA ALA A 137 10.59 1.46 -10.14
C ALA A 137 9.22 1.97 -10.60
N ALA A 138 8.93 1.85 -11.89
CA ALA A 138 7.63 2.25 -12.47
C ALA A 138 6.57 1.15 -12.42
N ASN A 139 7.01 -0.11 -12.38
CA ASN A 139 6.15 -1.28 -12.45
C ASN A 139 6.16 -2.06 -11.11
N SER A 140 6.75 -1.49 -10.06
CA SER A 140 6.79 -2.06 -8.71
C SER A 140 7.04 -0.97 -7.68
N GLY A 141 6.56 -1.22 -6.47
CA GLY A 141 6.66 -0.34 -5.32
C GLY A 141 5.49 -0.62 -4.38
N HIS A 142 5.29 0.30 -3.43
CA HIS A 142 4.27 0.20 -2.40
C HIS A 142 3.41 1.45 -2.38
N TYR A 143 2.09 1.31 -2.36
CA TYR A 143 1.17 2.45 -2.38
C TYR A 143 0.56 2.65 -1.00
N VAL A 144 0.57 3.89 -0.52
CA VAL A 144 -0.15 4.27 0.71
C VAL A 144 -1.00 5.50 0.44
N ALA A 145 -2.08 5.65 1.20
CA ALA A 145 -2.97 6.80 1.09
C ALA A 145 -2.91 7.63 2.37
N HIS A 146 -2.68 8.94 2.21
CA HIS A 146 -2.87 9.92 3.28
C HIS A 146 -4.20 10.61 3.06
N ILE A 147 -5.16 10.42 3.96
CA ILE A 147 -6.53 10.91 3.80
C ILE A 147 -6.87 11.83 4.96
N LYS A 148 -7.49 12.97 4.64
CA LYS A 148 -8.00 13.91 5.62
C LYS A 148 -9.40 13.52 6.04
N ASP A 149 -9.61 13.36 7.33
CA ASP A 149 -10.93 13.27 7.93
C ASP A 149 -11.56 14.67 7.93
N GLU A 150 -12.62 14.84 7.15
CA GLU A 150 -13.30 16.14 7.00
C GLU A 150 -14.04 16.59 8.27
N SER A 151 -14.37 15.66 9.17
CA SER A 151 -15.13 15.95 10.39
C SER A 151 -14.31 16.71 11.42
N ASN A 152 -13.01 16.38 11.53
CA ASN A 152 -12.11 16.91 12.55
C ASN A 152 -10.82 17.51 11.98
N GLY A 153 -10.58 17.38 10.68
CA GLY A 153 -9.40 17.90 9.98
C GLY A 153 -8.11 17.11 10.17
N HIS A 154 -8.14 15.97 10.88
CA HIS A 154 -6.98 15.12 11.09
C HIS A 154 -6.64 14.34 9.83
N TRP A 155 -5.35 14.08 9.66
CA TRP A 155 -4.81 13.24 8.62
C TRP A 155 -4.52 11.85 9.15
N TRP A 156 -4.70 10.86 8.29
CA TRP A 156 -4.45 9.46 8.57
C TRP A 156 -3.64 8.85 7.44
N GLU A 157 -2.63 8.05 7.78
CA GLU A 157 -1.95 7.16 6.84
C GLU A 157 -2.65 5.80 6.84
N PHE A 158 -3.08 5.38 5.66
CA PHE A 158 -3.58 4.05 5.36
C PHE A 158 -2.49 3.30 4.57
N ASP A 159 -1.80 2.40 5.27
CA ASP A 159 -0.75 1.52 4.75
C ASP A 159 -1.24 0.06 4.90
N ASP A 160 -1.93 -0.44 3.88
CA ASP A 160 -2.62 -1.73 3.87
C ASP A 160 -3.50 -1.97 5.11
N GLU A 161 -3.21 -2.99 5.93
CA GLU A 161 -3.92 -3.27 7.18
C GLU A 161 -3.61 -2.30 8.33
N CYS A 162 -2.58 -1.45 8.18
CA CYS A 162 -2.12 -0.53 9.20
C CYS A 162 -2.67 0.88 8.95
N VAL A 163 -3.46 1.39 9.91
CA VAL A 163 -3.96 2.77 9.90
C VAL A 163 -3.32 3.53 11.06
N SER A 164 -2.70 4.66 10.77
CA SER A 164 -2.03 5.51 11.78
C SER A 164 -2.41 6.98 11.64
N SER A 165 -2.50 7.68 12.77
CA SER A 165 -2.82 9.11 12.78
C SER A 165 -1.56 9.94 12.47
N LEU A 166 -1.72 10.94 11.60
CA LEU A 166 -0.70 11.91 11.22
C LEU A 166 -0.91 13.29 11.87
N GLY A 167 -1.92 13.46 12.72
CA GLY A 167 -2.27 14.76 13.32
C GLY A 167 -2.87 15.73 12.30
N PHE A 168 -2.55 17.02 12.39
CA PHE A 168 -3.14 18.05 11.51
C PHE A 168 -2.36 18.32 10.21
N HIS A 169 -1.24 17.61 10.01
CA HIS A 169 -0.38 17.77 8.85
C HIS A 169 -0.34 16.46 8.02
N PRO A 170 -0.48 16.52 6.68
CA PRO A 170 -0.58 15.32 5.83
C PRO A 170 0.63 14.41 5.84
N PHE A 171 1.79 14.86 6.36
CA PHE A 171 2.99 14.04 6.47
C PHE A 171 3.45 13.84 7.93
N GLY A 172 2.54 13.99 8.88
CA GLY A 172 2.85 13.93 10.30
C GLY A 172 3.32 15.27 10.86
N GLU A 173 3.06 15.50 12.14
CA GLU A 173 3.69 16.58 12.90
C GLU A 173 5.13 16.19 13.21
N LYS A 174 6.10 17.02 12.78
CA LYS A 174 7.48 16.83 13.20
C LYS A 174 7.56 17.20 14.68
N PRO A 175 8.14 16.35 15.55
CA PRO A 175 8.39 16.74 16.94
C PRO A 175 9.31 17.98 16.96
N GLY A 176 8.73 19.12 17.32
CA GLY A 176 9.37 20.38 17.70
C GLY A 176 10.63 20.81 16.94
N LYS A 177 10.50 21.69 15.95
CA LYS A 177 11.35 22.88 15.92
C LYS A 177 10.61 23.99 16.64
N SER A 178 10.70 24.02 17.97
CA SER A 178 10.45 25.24 18.73
C SER A 178 11.55 26.23 18.34
N SER A 179 11.24 27.09 17.38
CA SER A 179 12.00 28.30 17.10
C SER A 179 11.73 29.29 18.22
N ASP A 180 12.46 29.16 19.33
CA ASP A 180 12.72 30.24 20.26
C ASP A 180 14.17 30.09 20.76
N LYS A 181 15.10 30.54 19.92
CA LYS A 181 16.41 31.02 20.41
C LYS A 181 16.39 32.53 20.27
N ALA A 182 15.88 33.20 21.30
CA ALA A 182 16.31 34.55 21.61
C ALA A 182 17.70 34.46 22.24
N ASP A 183 18.69 35.04 21.57
CA ASP A 183 19.99 35.38 22.14
C ASP A 183 19.79 36.28 23.37
N GLN A 184 20.26 35.85 24.54
CA GLN A 184 20.91 36.77 25.48
C GLN A 184 22.08 36.07 26.19
N LYS A 185 23.22 36.73 26.06
CA LYS A 185 24.50 36.45 26.69
C LYS A 185 24.52 37.21 28.03
N SER A 186 24.69 36.54 29.16
CA SER A 186 25.34 37.13 30.35
C SER A 186 25.72 36.06 31.38
N GLU A 187 26.89 36.26 31.97
CA GLU A 187 27.58 35.43 32.97
C GLU A 187 26.91 35.52 34.36
N GLY A 188 27.08 34.49 35.21
CA GLY A 188 26.90 34.64 36.66
C GLY A 188 26.41 33.40 37.44
N THR A 189 27.36 32.58 37.88
CA THR A 189 27.51 31.89 39.18
C THR A 189 26.29 31.52 40.09
N SER A 190 26.29 30.23 40.48
CA SER A 190 25.95 29.61 41.80
C SER A 190 24.51 29.40 42.32
N THR A 191 24.39 28.21 42.93
CA THR A 191 23.63 27.79 44.13
C THR A 191 22.18 27.26 44.03
N GLU A 192 22.09 25.95 44.30
CA GLU A 192 21.21 25.22 45.23
C GLU A 192 19.69 25.51 45.30
N GLY A 193 18.93 24.44 45.02
CA GLY A 193 17.95 23.84 45.95
C GLY A 193 16.63 24.56 46.19
N SER A 194 15.51 23.98 45.71
CA SER A 194 14.41 23.48 46.56
C SER A 194 13.15 23.12 45.76
N VAL A 195 12.40 22.22 46.40
CA VAL A 195 11.23 21.45 45.97
C VAL A 195 9.93 22.24 46.19
N ALA A 196 8.96 22.13 45.27
CA ALA A 196 7.50 22.07 45.49
C ALA A 196 6.78 22.10 44.11
N ASN A 197 6.15 21.02 43.64
CA ASN A 197 4.82 20.51 43.99
C ASN A 197 3.67 21.49 43.70
N GLY A 198 2.75 21.13 42.79
CA GLY A 198 1.49 21.86 42.59
C GLY A 198 0.85 21.66 41.22
N ASN A 199 -0.16 20.79 41.16
CA ASN A 199 -1.12 20.58 40.09
C ASN A 199 -1.64 21.88 39.44
N ASN A 200 -1.94 21.84 38.13
CA ASN A 200 -3.32 21.96 37.68
C ASN A 200 -3.48 21.64 36.19
N SER A 201 -4.51 20.83 35.95
CA SER A 201 -5.19 20.61 34.69
C SER A 201 -5.60 21.92 34.01
N SER A 202 -5.25 22.07 32.74
CA SER A 202 -5.98 22.94 31.83
C SER A 202 -6.24 22.19 30.53
N HIS A 203 -7.51 21.83 30.35
CA HIS A 203 -8.10 21.52 29.06
C HIS A 203 -7.67 22.58 28.04
N HIS A 204 -6.92 22.17 27.02
CA HIS A 204 -6.82 22.92 25.78
C HIS A 204 -7.67 22.21 24.73
N GLU A 205 -8.89 22.71 24.57
CA GLU A 205 -9.61 22.59 23.29
C GLU A 205 -8.70 23.19 22.21
N ALA A 206 -8.07 22.33 21.41
CA ALA A 206 -7.34 22.74 20.24
C ALA A 206 -8.35 23.23 19.20
N ALA A 207 -8.43 24.55 19.06
CA ALA A 207 -9.20 25.21 18.02
C ALA A 207 -8.79 24.68 16.64
N LEU A 208 -9.79 24.39 15.80
CA LEU A 208 -9.65 24.03 14.39
C LEU A 208 -8.87 25.13 13.65
N THR A 209 -7.55 24.98 13.54
CA THR A 209 -6.74 25.86 12.71
C THR A 209 -7.11 25.59 11.26
N SER A 210 -7.79 26.53 10.61
CA SER A 210 -8.02 26.44 9.18
C SER A 210 -6.67 26.59 8.47
N ASN A 211 -6.18 25.54 7.81
CA ASN A 211 -4.94 25.54 7.01
C ASN A 211 -5.06 26.39 5.71
N MET A 212 -5.68 27.58 5.79
CA MET A 212 -5.77 28.52 4.67
C MET A 212 -4.36 28.94 4.25
N GLY A 213 -3.92 28.47 3.08
CA GLY A 213 -2.65 28.88 2.46
C GLY A 213 -1.41 28.07 2.83
N GLU A 214 -1.54 26.95 3.53
CA GLU A 214 -0.40 26.06 3.80
C GLU A 214 0.06 25.37 2.52
N MET A 215 1.38 25.32 2.28
CA MET A 215 1.96 24.62 1.13
C MET A 215 2.68 23.35 1.59
N PHE A 216 2.26 22.23 1.02
CA PHE A 216 2.85 20.92 1.28
C PHE A 216 3.86 20.57 0.20
N SER A 217 4.75 19.62 0.49
CA SER A 217 5.71 19.12 -0.50
C SER A 217 5.99 17.65 -0.32
N SER A 218 6.20 16.95 -1.43
CA SER A 218 6.49 15.51 -1.43
C SER A 218 7.36 15.10 -2.62
N THR A 219 8.27 14.16 -2.35
CA THR A 219 9.08 13.46 -3.36
C THR A 219 8.35 12.27 -3.99
N ASP A 220 7.24 11.84 -3.38
CA ASP A 220 6.61 10.54 -3.67
C ASP A 220 5.09 10.59 -3.88
N ALA A 221 4.44 11.73 -3.60
CA ALA A 221 3.02 11.95 -3.89
C ALA A 221 2.76 11.71 -5.37
N TYR A 222 1.95 10.71 -5.70
CA TYR A 222 1.67 10.25 -7.06
C TYR A 222 0.32 10.77 -7.57
N MET A 223 -0.68 10.86 -6.69
CA MET A 223 -1.98 11.46 -7.02
C MET A 223 -2.41 12.41 -5.90
N LEU A 224 -3.00 13.54 -6.27
CA LEU A 224 -3.60 14.50 -5.34
C LEU A 224 -5.10 14.57 -5.58
N MET A 225 -5.89 14.45 -4.52
CA MET A 225 -7.34 14.57 -4.57
C MET A 225 -7.78 15.82 -3.84
N TYR A 226 -8.57 16.63 -4.51
CA TYR A 226 -9.08 17.91 -4.02
C TYR A 226 -10.60 17.90 -4.06
N LYS A 227 -11.23 18.35 -2.97
CA LYS A 227 -12.69 18.47 -2.87
C LYS A 227 -13.09 19.93 -2.87
N ARG A 228 -14.11 20.29 -3.65
CA ARG A 228 -14.63 21.65 -3.73
C ARG A 228 -15.16 22.07 -2.36
N SER A 229 -14.66 23.19 -1.84
CA SER A 229 -15.14 23.77 -0.60
C SER A 229 -16.57 24.26 -0.80
N SER A 230 -17.54 23.71 -0.07
CA SER A 230 -18.89 24.26 0.00
C SER A 230 -18.94 25.36 1.06
N LYS A 231 -18.75 26.60 0.63
CA LYS A 231 -19.09 27.77 1.46
C LYS A 231 -20.44 28.30 0.96
N ASP A 232 -21.48 28.20 1.78
CA ASP A 232 -22.68 29.01 1.57
C ASP A 232 -22.33 30.50 1.77
N GLU A 233 -23.09 31.40 1.15
CA GLU A 233 -22.90 32.86 1.19
C GLU A 233 -22.82 33.46 2.62
N ASN A 234 -23.15 32.69 3.65
CA ASN A 234 -23.04 33.06 5.07
C ASN A 234 -21.79 32.54 5.79
N GLY A 235 -20.82 31.94 5.09
CA GLY A 235 -19.54 31.52 5.66
C GLY A 235 -19.58 30.28 6.57
N ILE A 236 -20.73 29.60 6.65
CA ILE A 236 -20.88 28.32 7.37
C ILE A 236 -20.52 27.20 6.39
N LYS A 237 -19.54 26.36 6.75
CA LYS A 237 -19.21 25.15 5.99
C LYS A 237 -20.44 24.23 6.02
N SER A 238 -21.15 24.11 4.91
CA SER A 238 -22.21 23.12 4.74
C SER A 238 -21.54 21.75 4.53
N ASN A 239 -20.96 21.16 5.58
CA ASN A 239 -20.52 19.78 5.54
C ASN A 239 -21.78 18.89 5.47
N ASN A 240 -22.35 18.73 4.28
CA ASN A 240 -23.25 17.61 3.99
C ASN A 240 -22.40 16.33 3.92
N ILE A 241 -21.70 16.02 5.01
CA ILE A 241 -21.21 14.67 5.26
C ILE A 241 -22.50 13.90 5.56
N VAL A 242 -23.03 13.21 4.56
CA VAL A 242 -24.00 12.16 4.82
C VAL A 242 -23.21 11.10 5.57
N GLU A 243 -23.25 11.14 6.91
CA GLU A 243 -22.75 10.04 7.72
C GLU A 243 -23.53 8.80 7.29
N ALA A 244 -22.86 7.94 6.51
CA ALA A 244 -23.40 6.66 6.10
C ALA A 244 -23.46 5.78 7.36
N SER A 245 -24.61 5.80 8.04
CA SER A 245 -24.93 4.86 9.10
C SER A 245 -25.23 3.49 8.50
N ASN A 246 -25.03 2.40 9.24
CA ASN A 246 -25.38 1.05 8.77
C ASN A 246 -26.85 0.94 8.28
N SER A 247 -27.75 1.80 8.75
CA SER A 247 -29.13 1.91 8.24
C SER A 247 -29.27 2.46 6.82
N SER A 248 -28.19 2.97 6.19
CA SER A 248 -28.21 3.46 4.82
C SER A 248 -28.07 2.36 3.77
N LEU A 249 -27.70 1.14 4.17
CA LEU A 249 -27.60 0.00 3.25
C LEU A 249 -28.96 -0.70 3.08
N PRO A 250 -29.36 -1.06 1.85
CA PRO A 250 -30.53 -1.90 1.62
C PRO A 250 -30.46 -3.22 2.40
N ARG A 251 -31.55 -3.60 3.08
CA ARG A 251 -31.61 -4.78 3.96
C ARG A 251 -31.12 -6.07 3.30
N HIS A 252 -31.52 -6.34 2.06
CA HIS A 252 -31.12 -7.56 1.35
C HIS A 252 -29.59 -7.69 1.18
N LEU A 253 -28.87 -6.56 1.00
CA LEU A 253 -27.41 -6.57 0.93
C LEU A 253 -26.78 -6.81 2.30
N MET A 254 -27.40 -6.29 3.36
CA MET A 254 -26.95 -6.52 4.73
C MET A 254 -27.09 -8.00 5.10
N ASP A 255 -28.23 -8.62 4.77
CA ASP A 255 -28.46 -10.06 4.98
C ASP A 255 -27.43 -10.92 4.22
N GLU A 256 -27.08 -10.53 2.99
CA GLU A 256 -26.07 -11.23 2.18
C GLU A 256 -24.65 -11.06 2.77
N ILE A 257 -24.29 -9.85 3.20
CA ILE A 257 -23.01 -9.59 3.89
C ILE A 257 -22.91 -10.41 5.18
N ASP A 258 -23.97 -10.46 5.97
CA ASP A 258 -24.00 -11.22 7.23
C ASP A 258 -23.86 -12.73 6.96
N ALA A 259 -24.51 -13.25 5.92
CA ALA A 259 -24.36 -14.63 5.50
C ALA A 259 -22.93 -14.96 5.04
N LEU A 260 -22.30 -14.08 4.25
CA LEU A 260 -20.91 -14.24 3.80
C LEU A 260 -19.92 -14.15 4.96
N ASN A 261 -20.12 -13.22 5.89
CA ASN A 261 -19.32 -13.10 7.10
C ASN A 261 -19.43 -14.36 7.96
N ALA A 262 -20.63 -14.90 8.15
CA ALA A 262 -20.84 -16.14 8.89
C ALA A 262 -20.14 -17.34 8.22
N SER A 263 -20.21 -17.44 6.89
CA SER A 263 -19.48 -18.47 6.13
C SER A 263 -17.97 -18.34 6.31
N CYS A 264 -17.43 -17.13 6.19
CA CYS A 264 -16.01 -16.84 6.38
C CYS A 264 -15.53 -17.23 7.79
N VAL A 265 -16.28 -16.85 8.83
CA VAL A 265 -15.96 -17.23 10.22
C VAL A 265 -15.97 -18.75 10.40
N ASN A 266 -16.95 -19.45 9.82
CA ASN A 266 -17.00 -20.91 9.87
C ASN A 266 -15.79 -21.55 9.17
N GLU A 267 -15.43 -21.08 7.97
CA GLU A 267 -14.27 -21.56 7.21
C GLU A 267 -12.95 -21.31 7.97
N CYS A 268 -12.80 -20.14 8.60
CA CYS A 268 -11.67 -19.87 9.48
C CYS A 268 -11.60 -20.86 10.65
N GLY A 269 -12.74 -21.15 11.29
CA GLY A 269 -12.83 -22.13 12.37
C GLY A 269 -12.45 -23.55 11.92
N GLU A 270 -12.96 -23.99 10.77
CA GLU A 270 -12.59 -25.28 10.18
C GLU A 270 -11.10 -25.37 9.84
N TYR A 271 -10.53 -24.31 9.27
CA TYR A 271 -9.12 -24.22 8.97
C TYR A 271 -8.27 -24.34 10.24
N LEU A 272 -8.61 -23.59 11.28
CA LEU A 272 -7.92 -23.65 12.57
C LEU A 272 -7.99 -25.04 13.18
N SER A 273 -9.16 -25.67 13.18
CA SER A 273 -9.33 -27.05 13.67
C SER A 273 -8.49 -28.05 12.87
N LYS A 274 -8.51 -27.98 11.54
CA LYS A 274 -7.67 -28.84 10.67
C LYS A 274 -6.18 -28.63 10.94
N LYS A 275 -5.74 -27.37 11.07
CA LYS A 275 -4.36 -27.01 11.40
C LYS A 275 -3.94 -27.57 12.76
N ASP A 276 -4.77 -27.42 13.79
CA ASP A 276 -4.47 -27.88 15.14
C ASP A 276 -4.44 -29.42 15.21
N ASN A 277 -5.39 -30.10 14.55
CA ASN A 277 -5.39 -31.55 14.42
C ASN A 277 -4.13 -32.07 13.70
N LEU A 278 -3.71 -31.40 12.62
CA LEU A 278 -2.49 -31.76 11.90
C LEU A 278 -1.24 -31.56 12.76
N LEU A 279 -1.15 -30.43 13.47
CA LEU A 279 -0.04 -30.16 14.39
C LEU A 279 0.00 -31.18 15.53
N ALA A 280 -1.15 -31.55 16.09
CA ALA A 280 -1.24 -32.58 17.12
C ALA A 280 -0.76 -33.95 16.62
N SER A 281 -1.19 -34.38 15.43
CA SER A 281 -0.74 -35.63 14.81
C SER A 281 0.77 -35.64 14.53
N ILE A 282 1.31 -34.53 14.02
CA ILE A 282 2.77 -34.38 13.82
C ILE A 282 3.52 -34.48 15.16
N GLN A 283 2.99 -33.88 16.22
CA GLN A 283 3.60 -33.91 17.54
C GLN A 283 3.56 -35.31 18.16
N GLU A 284 2.43 -36.02 18.04
CA GLU A 284 2.28 -37.42 18.46
C GLU A 284 3.28 -38.31 17.73
N ARG A 285 3.37 -38.18 16.40
CA ARG A 285 4.35 -38.92 15.58
C ARG A 285 5.79 -38.66 16.03
N ARG A 286 6.15 -37.39 16.29
CA ARG A 286 7.49 -37.04 16.80
C ARG A 286 7.77 -37.68 18.17
N GLN A 287 6.79 -37.70 19.07
CA GLN A 287 6.94 -38.33 20.39
C GLN A 287 7.12 -39.84 20.27
N GLU A 288 6.36 -40.49 19.38
CA GLU A 288 6.47 -41.90 19.08
C GLU A 288 7.86 -42.26 18.54
N VAL A 289 8.32 -41.57 17.49
CA VAL A 289 9.67 -41.74 16.93
C VAL A 289 10.73 -41.59 18.02
N LYS A 290 10.64 -40.52 18.82
CA LYS A 290 11.59 -40.24 19.89
C LYS A 290 11.62 -41.35 20.95
N SER A 291 10.47 -41.89 21.33
CA SER A 291 10.34 -42.99 22.31
C SER A 291 11.02 -44.27 21.84
N VAL A 292 10.98 -44.56 20.54
CA VAL A 292 11.66 -45.72 19.96
C VAL A 292 13.17 -45.46 19.80
N ILE A 293 13.56 -44.32 19.22
CA ILE A 293 14.97 -44.00 18.95
C ILE A 293 15.79 -43.88 20.26
N THR A 294 15.17 -43.41 21.35
CA THR A 294 15.85 -43.28 22.64
C THR A 294 16.23 -44.65 23.24
N GLU A 295 15.41 -45.67 23.01
CA GLU A 295 15.68 -47.06 23.44
C GLU A 295 16.49 -47.85 22.41
N ALA A 296 16.71 -47.31 21.21
CA ALA A 296 17.33 -48.02 20.09
C ALA A 296 18.75 -48.56 20.37
N PRO A 297 19.65 -47.87 21.11
CA PRO A 297 21.00 -48.37 21.34
C PRO A 297 21.00 -49.67 22.16
N ALA A 298 21.46 -50.77 21.56
CA ALA A 298 21.79 -52.00 22.30
C ALA A 298 23.21 -51.88 22.90
N THR A 299 23.35 -52.09 24.21
CA THR A 299 24.66 -52.11 24.88
C THR A 299 25.51 -53.29 24.41
N PRO A 300 26.85 -53.21 24.48
CA PRO A 300 27.73 -54.32 24.09
C PRO A 300 27.47 -55.62 24.86
N ASP A 301 27.00 -55.51 26.09
CA ASP A 301 26.75 -56.63 27.02
C ASP A 301 25.30 -57.20 26.92
N ASP A 302 24.49 -56.71 25.97
CA ASP A 302 23.10 -57.16 25.80
C ASP A 302 23.05 -58.33 24.80
N ASP A 303 22.78 -59.53 25.32
CA ASP A 303 22.68 -60.75 24.51
C ASP A 303 21.42 -60.81 23.63
N SER A 304 20.44 -59.91 23.86
CA SER A 304 19.19 -59.85 23.10
C SER A 304 19.12 -58.60 22.21
N TYR A 305 19.46 -58.76 20.93
CA TYR A 305 19.42 -57.68 19.95
C TYR A 305 18.84 -58.12 18.61
N PHE A 306 18.35 -57.15 17.84
CA PHE A 306 17.74 -57.38 16.54
C PHE A 306 18.37 -56.48 15.48
N TRP A 307 18.35 -56.92 14.22
CA TRP A 307 18.79 -56.14 13.06
C TRP A 307 17.59 -55.56 12.33
N ILE A 308 17.70 -54.29 11.95
CA ILE A 308 16.67 -53.60 11.16
C ILE A 308 17.28 -52.95 9.93
N SER A 309 16.54 -52.98 8.82
CA SER A 309 16.84 -52.21 7.61
C SER A 309 16.87 -50.71 7.94
N LEU A 310 17.99 -50.04 7.60
CA LEU A 310 18.12 -48.60 7.82
C LEU A 310 17.13 -47.81 6.94
N ASP A 311 16.87 -48.29 5.72
CA ASP A 311 15.94 -47.65 4.80
C ASP A 311 14.50 -47.76 5.31
N TRP A 312 14.11 -48.94 5.82
CA TRP A 312 12.81 -49.10 6.46
C TRP A 312 12.67 -48.21 7.68
N LEU A 313 13.68 -48.17 8.56
CA LEU A 313 13.64 -47.37 9.79
C LEU A 313 13.52 -45.86 9.48
N ARG A 314 14.17 -45.39 8.42
CA ARG A 314 14.02 -44.01 7.91
C ARG A 314 12.61 -43.76 7.38
N GLN A 315 12.10 -44.65 6.53
CA GLN A 315 10.73 -44.55 6.00
C GLN A 315 9.69 -44.61 7.11
N TRP A 316 9.92 -45.39 8.15
CA TRP A 316 9.08 -45.36 9.33
C TRP A 316 9.20 -43.99 10.00
N ALA A 317 10.38 -43.56 10.42
CA ALA A 317 10.58 -42.35 11.23
C ALA A 317 10.13 -41.04 10.56
N ASP A 318 10.38 -40.89 9.25
CA ASP A 318 10.22 -39.60 8.57
C ASP A 318 8.82 -39.40 7.96
N ASN A 319 8.02 -40.46 7.82
CA ASN A 319 6.70 -40.38 7.20
C ASN A 319 5.57 -40.22 8.22
N ALA A 320 4.58 -39.39 7.86
CA ALA A 320 3.34 -39.23 8.63
C ALA A 320 2.50 -40.51 8.63
N THR A 321 2.55 -41.27 7.54
CA THR A 321 1.95 -42.61 7.40
C THR A 321 3.07 -43.65 7.23
N PRO A 322 3.63 -44.18 8.32
CA PRO A 322 4.73 -45.12 8.25
C PRO A 322 4.30 -46.48 7.68
N PRO A 323 5.25 -47.32 7.21
CA PRO A 323 4.96 -48.70 6.84
C PRO A 323 4.39 -49.49 8.02
N SER A 324 3.38 -50.32 7.77
CA SER A 324 2.64 -51.07 8.80
C SER A 324 3.35 -52.33 9.31
N SER A 325 4.42 -52.77 8.65
CA SER A 325 5.17 -53.97 9.04
C SER A 325 6.65 -53.81 8.75
N ILE A 326 7.49 -54.32 9.64
CA ILE A 326 8.95 -54.33 9.48
C ILE A 326 9.34 -55.17 8.27
N ASP A 327 10.07 -54.58 7.33
CA ASP A 327 10.63 -55.28 6.17
C ASP A 327 12.16 -55.29 6.21
N ASN A 328 12.70 -56.48 6.45
CA ASN A 328 14.13 -56.76 6.46
C ASN A 328 14.60 -57.52 5.20
N SER A 329 13.72 -57.79 4.24
CA SER A 329 14.09 -58.47 2.99
C SER A 329 15.28 -57.83 2.25
N PRO A 330 15.49 -56.49 2.25
CA PRO A 330 16.62 -55.89 1.52
C PRO A 330 18.01 -56.15 2.13
N ILE A 331 18.04 -56.57 3.40
CA ILE A 331 19.28 -56.82 4.17
C ILE A 331 19.55 -58.31 4.39
N GLN A 332 18.64 -59.19 3.99
CA GLN A 332 18.76 -60.65 4.12
C GLN A 332 19.31 -61.28 2.83
N CYS A 333 20.06 -62.37 2.95
CA CYS A 333 20.40 -63.24 1.83
C CYS A 333 19.31 -64.29 1.59
N GLU A 334 19.45 -65.07 0.51
CA GLU A 334 18.55 -66.18 0.16
C GLU A 334 18.38 -67.24 1.27
N HIS A 335 19.31 -67.28 2.23
CA HIS A 335 19.27 -68.17 3.40
C HIS A 335 18.64 -67.51 4.64
N GLY A 336 18.03 -66.33 4.52
CA GLY A 336 17.40 -65.58 5.62
C GLY A 336 18.38 -64.98 6.65
N LYS A 337 19.69 -65.04 6.37
CA LYS A 337 20.75 -64.49 7.24
C LYS A 337 21.21 -63.12 6.75
N VAL A 338 21.86 -62.37 7.62
CA VAL A 338 22.34 -61.01 7.34
C VAL A 338 23.81 -61.03 6.92
N PRO A 339 24.16 -60.68 5.66
CA PRO A 339 25.55 -60.71 5.19
C PRO A 339 26.40 -59.57 5.77
N ALA A 340 27.69 -59.83 6.01
CA ALA A 340 28.64 -58.80 6.44
C ALA A 340 28.78 -57.63 5.43
N SER A 341 28.59 -57.90 4.14
CA SER A 341 28.62 -56.87 3.08
C SER A 341 27.49 -55.83 3.20
N LYS A 342 26.41 -56.14 3.94
CA LYS A 342 25.25 -55.27 4.10
C LYS A 342 25.30 -54.40 5.36
N VAL A 343 26.34 -54.51 6.20
CA VAL A 343 26.43 -53.85 7.53
C VAL A 343 26.16 -52.34 7.50
N THR A 344 26.48 -51.64 6.40
CA THR A 344 26.20 -50.20 6.23
C THR A 344 24.72 -49.86 6.02
N SER A 345 23.90 -50.84 5.64
CA SER A 345 22.46 -50.70 5.35
C SER A 345 21.54 -51.17 6.48
N MET A 346 22.11 -51.48 7.65
CA MET A 346 21.36 -51.99 8.80
C MET A 346 21.74 -51.27 10.10
N LYS A 347 20.85 -51.34 11.09
CA LYS A 347 21.14 -50.94 12.47
C LYS A 347 20.83 -52.06 13.46
N ARG A 348 21.60 -52.10 14.53
CA ARG A 348 21.34 -52.96 15.69
C ARG A 348 20.39 -52.23 16.65
N LEU A 349 19.30 -52.87 17.02
CA LEU A 349 18.31 -52.38 17.98
C LEU A 349 18.30 -53.24 19.24
N SER A 350 18.03 -52.62 20.39
CA SER A 350 17.74 -53.33 21.64
C SER A 350 16.42 -54.11 21.53
N ALA A 351 16.26 -55.16 22.34
CA ALA A 351 14.99 -55.90 22.41
C ALA A 351 13.80 -55.00 22.77
N LYS A 352 14.00 -54.03 23.67
CA LYS A 352 12.95 -53.06 24.07
C LYS A 352 12.49 -52.18 22.90
N ALA A 353 13.42 -51.66 22.10
CA ALA A 353 13.07 -50.86 20.92
C ALA A 353 12.38 -51.71 19.84
N TRP A 354 12.80 -52.97 19.70
CA TRP A 354 12.19 -53.93 18.77
C TRP A 354 10.73 -54.25 19.15
N GLU A 355 10.45 -54.54 20.42
CA GLU A 355 9.09 -54.77 20.91
C GLU A 355 8.21 -53.52 20.74
N LYS A 356 8.75 -52.33 21.03
CA LYS A 356 8.03 -51.07 20.78
C LYS A 356 7.65 -50.92 19.30
N LEU A 357 8.55 -51.23 18.37
CA LEU A 357 8.26 -51.17 16.93
C LEU A 357 7.22 -52.21 16.48
N LEU A 358 7.19 -53.40 17.09
CA LEU A 358 6.18 -54.42 16.78
C LEU A 358 4.79 -54.11 17.35
N SER A 359 4.73 -53.27 18.39
CA SER A 359 3.48 -52.86 19.03
C SER A 359 2.76 -51.69 18.34
N LYS A 360 3.35 -51.14 17.28
CA LYS A 360 2.87 -50.00 16.50
C LYS A 360 2.53 -50.44 15.10
#